data_AF-A0A2K5PTM6-F1
#
_entry.id   AF-A0A2K5PTM6-F1
#
_cell.length_a   1.000
_cell.length_b   1.000
_cell.length_c   1.000
_cell.angle_alpha   90.00
_cell.angle_beta   90.00
_cell.angle_gamma   90.00
#
_symmetry.space_group_name_H-M   'P 1'
#
loop_
_entity.id
_entity.type
_entity.pdbx_description
1 polymer ?
#
loop_
_entity_poly.entity_id
_entity_poly.type
_entity_poly.pdbx_seq_one_letter_code
_entity_poly.pdbx_strand_id
1 'polypeptide(L)'
;NLGCGQCFDPETNSNDAYTCHPGVLIFHHALKGWSCCKRTTDFSDFFSIVVCTKGRHNSEKPPEPVKPKVKTTKKKKLSELKPKFQEHIIQAPRPVEAMKRRRRLQ
;
A
#
# COMPACT_ATOMS: atom_id res chain seq x y z
N ASN A 1 8.73 -13.64 -4.75
CA ASN A 1 7.47 -13.22 -4.06
C ASN A 1 6.97 -11.86 -4.55
N LEU A 2 5.68 -11.74 -4.87
CA LEU A 2 5.13 -10.48 -5.39
C LEU A 2 5.21 -9.37 -4.32
N GLY A 3 5.82 -8.23 -4.66
CA GLY A 3 5.82 -7.03 -3.81
C GLY A 3 6.55 -7.16 -2.46
N CYS A 4 7.32 -8.22 -2.21
CA CYS A 4 8.04 -8.39 -0.94
C CYS A 4 9.22 -7.42 -0.81
N GLY A 5 10.14 -7.46 -1.77
CA GLY A 5 11.33 -6.60 -1.82
C GLY A 5 12.32 -6.75 -0.66
N GLN A 6 12.04 -7.59 0.34
CA GLN A 6 12.90 -7.78 1.51
C GLN A 6 14.03 -8.76 1.21
N CYS A 7 15.23 -8.45 1.72
CA CYS A 7 16.32 -9.42 1.83
C CYS A 7 15.99 -10.43 2.93
N PHE A 8 16.39 -11.68 2.73
CA PHE A 8 16.18 -12.75 3.71
C PHE A 8 17.38 -13.69 3.71
N ASP A 9 17.63 -14.31 4.86
CA ASP A 9 18.62 -15.37 5.00
C ASP A 9 17.94 -16.73 4.71
N PRO A 10 18.46 -17.53 3.76
CA PRO A 10 17.91 -18.84 3.44
C PRO A 10 17.86 -19.81 4.63
N GLU A 11 18.80 -19.72 5.57
CA GLU A 11 18.90 -20.64 6.72
C GLU A 11 17.81 -20.36 7.78
N THR A 12 17.32 -19.12 7.85
CA THR A 12 16.27 -18.71 8.81
C THR A 12 14.90 -18.52 8.17
N ASN A 13 14.74 -18.87 6.88
CA ASN A 13 13.52 -18.67 6.12
C ASN A 13 12.43 -19.70 6.47
N SER A 14 11.66 -19.40 7.52
CA SER A 14 10.54 -20.22 7.98
C SER A 14 9.29 -20.05 7.11
N ASN A 15 8.29 -20.93 7.30
CA ASN A 15 7.03 -20.92 6.55
C ASN A 15 6.13 -19.70 6.83
N ASP A 16 6.51 -18.85 7.77
CA ASP A 16 5.79 -17.66 8.20
C ASP A 16 6.60 -16.36 8.00
N ALA A 17 7.83 -16.47 7.48
CA ALA A 17 8.75 -15.34 7.29
C ALA A 17 8.24 -14.31 6.27
N TYR A 18 7.56 -14.75 5.21
CA TYR A 18 6.94 -13.90 4.21
C TYR A 18 5.44 -13.81 4.43
N THR A 19 4.87 -12.60 4.40
CA THR A 19 3.42 -12.40 4.45
C THR A 19 2.95 -11.41 3.39
N CYS A 20 1.81 -11.68 2.74
CA CYS A 20 1.27 -10.81 1.70
C CYS A 20 -0.23 -11.01 1.42
N HIS A 21 -0.75 -10.15 0.55
CA HIS A 21 -1.95 -10.40 -0.23
C HIS A 21 -1.55 -10.78 -1.66
N PRO A 22 -1.78 -12.02 -2.11
CA PRO A 22 -1.42 -12.44 -3.47
C PRO A 22 -2.39 -11.94 -4.54
N GLY A 23 -3.54 -11.39 -4.11
CA GLY A 23 -4.56 -10.85 -5.00
C GLY A 23 -4.18 -9.52 -5.65
N VAL A 24 -5.02 -9.07 -6.57
CA VAL A 24 -4.93 -7.71 -7.14
C VAL A 24 -5.73 -6.73 -6.31
N LEU A 25 -5.33 -5.45 -6.33
CA LEU A 25 -6.06 -4.38 -5.69
C LEU A 25 -7.36 -4.08 -6.47
N ILE A 26 -8.50 -4.05 -5.80
CA ILE A 26 -9.83 -3.85 -6.41
C ILE A 26 -10.52 -2.63 -5.78
N PHE A 27 -11.05 -1.76 -6.65
CA PHE A 27 -11.92 -0.64 -6.28
C PHE A 27 -13.20 -0.67 -7.11
N HIS A 28 -14.32 -1.11 -6.51
CA HIS A 28 -15.64 -1.08 -7.15
C HIS A 28 -16.74 -0.86 -6.09
N HIS A 29 -17.76 -0.07 -6.42
CA HIS A 29 -18.94 0.17 -5.56
C HIS A 29 -18.59 0.58 -4.12
N ALA A 30 -17.69 1.55 -3.97
CA ALA A 30 -17.15 2.01 -2.68
C ALA A 30 -16.40 0.95 -1.85
N LEU A 31 -16.25 -0.28 -2.34
CA LEU A 31 -15.44 -1.33 -1.71
C LEU A 31 -13.99 -1.22 -2.16
N LYS A 32 -13.08 -1.31 -1.20
CA LYS A 32 -11.62 -1.33 -1.35
C LYS A 32 -11.09 -2.61 -0.73
N GLY A 33 -10.09 -3.22 -1.37
CA GLY A 33 -9.45 -4.42 -0.84
C GLY A 33 -8.70 -5.21 -1.88
N TRP A 34 -8.25 -6.39 -1.48
CA TRP A 34 -7.51 -7.34 -2.32
C TRP A 34 -8.43 -8.44 -2.83
N SER A 35 -8.23 -8.91 -4.05
CA SER A 35 -9.06 -9.97 -4.66
C SER A 35 -9.01 -11.30 -3.91
N CYS A 36 -8.00 -11.52 -3.08
CA CYS A 36 -7.81 -12.74 -2.32
C CYS A 36 -8.64 -12.80 -1.02
N CYS A 37 -9.07 -11.65 -0.47
CA CYS A 37 -9.59 -11.55 0.90
C CYS A 37 -10.77 -10.56 0.99
N LYS A 38 -11.36 -10.40 2.19
CA LYS A 38 -12.54 -9.53 2.37
C LYS A 38 -12.24 -8.09 1.99
N ARG A 39 -13.26 -7.42 1.42
CA ARG A 39 -13.22 -6.01 1.03
C ARG A 39 -14.01 -5.18 2.04
N THR A 40 -13.68 -3.91 2.16
CA THR A 40 -14.31 -2.96 3.09
C THR A 40 -14.69 -1.66 2.39
N THR A 41 -15.70 -0.97 2.89
CA THR A 41 -16.08 0.37 2.45
C THR A 41 -15.32 1.46 3.21
N ASP A 42 -14.74 1.16 4.37
CA ASP A 42 -14.02 2.11 5.20
C ASP A 42 -12.52 2.17 4.85
N PHE A 43 -11.91 3.35 4.99
CA PHE A 43 -10.49 3.54 4.68
C PHE A 43 -9.57 3.03 5.79
N SER A 44 -9.95 3.21 7.05
CA SER A 44 -9.16 2.74 8.20
C SER A 44 -9.12 1.21 8.21
N ASP A 45 -10.25 0.57 7.92
CA ASP A 45 -10.34 -0.87 7.74
C ASP A 45 -9.48 -1.34 6.58
N PHE A 46 -9.44 -0.60 5.46
CA PHE A 46 -8.66 -0.99 4.28
C PHE A 46 -7.16 -1.04 4.58
N PHE A 47 -6.63 -0.05 5.32
CA PHE A 47 -5.24 -0.07 5.78
C PHE A 47 -4.98 -1.12 6.87
N SER A 48 -6.03 -1.54 7.57
CA SER A 48 -5.96 -2.57 8.62
C SER A 48 -6.25 -3.99 8.12
N ILE A 49 -6.46 -4.20 6.81
CA ILE A 49 -6.67 -5.54 6.26
C ILE A 49 -5.41 -6.37 6.53
N VAL A 50 -5.61 -7.43 7.31
CA VAL A 50 -4.54 -8.34 7.71
C VAL A 50 -4.08 -9.17 6.51
N VAL A 51 -2.76 -9.28 6.32
CA VAL A 51 -2.15 -10.20 5.36
C VAL A 51 -2.76 -11.59 5.48
N CYS A 52 -3.14 -12.17 4.35
CA CYS A 52 -3.90 -13.42 4.34
C CYS A 52 -3.17 -14.59 3.67
N THR A 53 -1.90 -14.40 3.33
CA THR A 53 -1.01 -15.47 2.91
C THR A 53 0.29 -15.35 3.68
N LYS A 54 0.80 -16.49 4.16
CA LYS A 54 2.11 -16.64 4.78
C LYS A 54 2.90 -17.69 4.02
N GLY A 55 4.21 -17.56 3.99
CA GLY A 55 5.08 -18.52 3.32
C GLY A 55 6.55 -18.22 3.57
N ARG A 56 7.40 -18.86 2.78
CA ARG A 56 8.83 -18.57 2.70
C ARG A 56 9.09 -17.42 1.76
N HIS A 57 10.16 -16.67 2.00
CA HIS A 57 10.73 -15.82 0.97
C HIS A 57 11.24 -16.66 -0.21
N ASN A 58 11.17 -16.10 -1.41
CA ASN A 58 11.67 -16.73 -2.63
C ASN A 58 12.71 -15.80 -3.28
N SER A 59 13.90 -16.34 -3.55
CA SER A 59 15.03 -15.67 -4.20
C SER A 59 14.79 -15.40 -5.69
N GLU A 60 13.91 -16.19 -6.32
CA GLU A 60 13.59 -16.07 -7.74
C GLU A 60 12.52 -14.99 -7.96
N LYS A 61 12.75 -14.17 -9.01
CA LYS A 61 11.76 -13.20 -9.45
C LYS A 61 10.59 -13.95 -10.10
N PRO A 62 9.34 -13.74 -9.64
CA PRO A 62 8.18 -14.30 -10.31
C PRO A 62 8.09 -13.81 -11.76
N PRO A 63 7.61 -14.65 -12.71
CA PRO A 63 7.39 -14.22 -14.08
C PRO A 63 6.45 -13.01 -14.11
N GLU A 64 6.76 -12.04 -14.97
CA GLU A 64 5.92 -10.84 -15.09
C GLU A 64 4.50 -11.22 -15.52
N PRO A 65 3.46 -10.71 -14.83
CA PRO A 65 2.08 -10.99 -15.22
C PRO A 65 1.81 -10.42 -16.62
N VAL A 66 1.45 -11.30 -17.55
CA VAL A 66 1.11 -10.93 -18.92
C VAL A 66 -0.13 -10.02 -18.86
N LYS A 67 0.01 -8.77 -19.30
CA LYS A 67 -1.11 -7.81 -19.31
C LYS A 67 -2.27 -8.39 -20.12
N PRO A 68 -3.48 -8.54 -19.55
CA PRO A 68 -4.66 -8.91 -20.32
C PRO A 68 -4.90 -7.87 -21.43
N LYS A 69 -5.05 -8.32 -22.69
CA LYS A 69 -5.44 -7.46 -23.80
C LYS A 69 -6.90 -7.03 -23.61
N VAL A 70 -7.14 -5.93 -22.90
CA VAL A 70 -8.47 -5.30 -22.84
C VAL A 70 -8.75 -4.68 -24.21
N LYS A 71 -9.64 -5.29 -25.00
CA LYS A 71 -10.20 -4.67 -26.21
C LYS A 71 -11.20 -3.60 -25.77
N THR A 72 -10.75 -2.37 -25.58
CA THR A 72 -11.61 -1.20 -25.38
C THR A 72 -12.18 -0.73 -26.73
N THR A 73 -13.31 -1.30 -27.14
CA THR A 73 -14.09 -0.73 -28.25
C THR A 73 -14.95 0.42 -27.72
N LYS A 74 -14.42 1.65 -27.84
CA LYS A 74 -15.07 2.90 -28.30
C LYS A 74 -14.36 4.12 -27.68
N LYS A 75 -13.67 4.85 -28.55
CA LYS A 75 -13.13 6.21 -28.33
C LYS A 75 -14.23 7.15 -27.82
N LYS A 76 -14.01 7.81 -26.67
CA LYS A 76 -14.46 9.19 -26.46
C LYS A 76 -13.34 9.97 -25.73
N LYS A 77 -12.75 10.89 -26.51
CA LYS A 77 -11.79 11.98 -26.24
C LYS A 77 -11.28 12.15 -24.79
N LEU A 78 -9.97 11.92 -24.62
CA LEU A 78 -9.18 12.00 -23.37
C LEU A 78 -8.63 13.41 -23.05
N SER A 79 -9.15 14.50 -23.64
CA SER A 79 -8.39 15.77 -23.62
C SER A 79 -8.79 16.84 -22.59
N GLU A 80 -9.83 16.70 -21.74
CA GLU A 80 -10.35 17.87 -21.01
C GLU A 80 -10.60 17.75 -19.49
N LEU A 81 -10.17 16.68 -18.81
CA LEU A 81 -10.23 16.64 -17.35
C LEU A 81 -8.82 16.59 -16.74
N LYS A 82 -8.08 17.70 -16.87
CA LYS A 82 -7.03 18.01 -15.89
C LYS A 82 -7.75 18.44 -14.61
N PRO A 83 -7.73 17.65 -13.51
CA PRO A 83 -8.14 18.19 -12.22
C PRO A 83 -7.21 19.36 -11.91
N LYS A 84 -7.77 20.55 -11.71
CA LYS A 84 -7.02 21.68 -11.15
C LYS A 84 -6.71 21.30 -9.71
N PHE A 85 -5.52 20.76 -9.49
CA PHE A 85 -4.96 20.59 -8.16
C PHE A 85 -4.80 21.99 -7.57
N GLN A 86 -5.72 22.40 -6.70
CA GLN A 86 -5.51 23.53 -5.82
C GLN A 86 -4.69 23.01 -4.65
N GLU A 87 -3.37 23.20 -4.73
CA GLU A 87 -2.42 22.90 -3.67
C GLU A 87 -2.67 23.84 -2.48
N HIS A 88 -3.67 23.56 -1.67
CA HIS A 88 -3.78 24.16 -0.34
C HIS A 88 -2.83 23.40 0.58
N ILE A 89 -1.58 23.84 0.62
CA ILE A 89 -0.59 23.40 1.60
C ILE A 89 -1.12 23.83 2.97
N ILE A 90 -1.74 22.91 3.70
CA ILE A 90 -2.07 23.12 5.11
C ILE A 90 -0.72 23.19 5.84
N GLN A 91 -0.27 24.40 6.16
CA GLN A 91 0.92 24.58 6.99
C GLN A 91 0.64 23.94 8.35
N ALA A 92 1.37 22.88 8.68
CA ALA A 92 1.39 22.33 10.02
C ALA A 92 1.80 23.45 11.01
N PRO A 93 1.11 23.62 12.14
CA PRO A 93 1.53 24.58 13.16
C PRO A 93 2.95 24.23 13.63
N ARG A 94 3.83 25.24 13.67
CA ARG A 94 5.19 25.09 14.22
C ARG A 94 5.07 24.61 15.68
N PRO A 95 5.85 23.60 16.12
CA PRO A 95 5.83 23.18 17.51
C PRO A 95 6.41 24.29 18.39
N VAL A 96 5.60 24.84 19.28
CA VAL A 96 6.07 25.72 20.37
C VAL A 96 6.60 24.85 21.49
N GLU A 97 7.85 24.42 21.38
CA GLU A 97 8.59 23.80 22.49
C GLU A 97 9.54 24.82 23.12
N ALA A 98 9.12 25.41 24.24
CA ALA A 98 10.01 26.06 25.19
C ALA A 98 9.85 25.40 26.57
N MET A 99 10.09 24.09 26.64
CA MET A 99 10.25 23.37 27.91
C MET A 99 11.54 23.82 28.60
N LYS A 100 11.48 24.89 29.40
CA LYS A 100 12.58 25.34 30.27
C LYS A 100 12.88 24.24 31.30
N ARG A 101 13.90 23.41 31.04
CA ARG A 101 14.55 22.62 32.10
C ARG A 101 15.21 23.57 33.08
N ARG A 102 14.62 23.74 34.27
CA ARG A 102 15.26 24.41 35.41
C ARG A 102 16.48 23.57 35.82
N ARG A 103 17.70 24.08 35.62
CA ARG A 103 18.89 23.54 36.28
C ARG A 103 18.74 23.82 37.77
N ARG A 104 18.59 22.79 38.61
CA ARG A 104 18.87 22.91 40.05
C ARG A 104 20.38 23.11 40.16
N LEU A 105 20.81 24.30 40.57
CA LEU A 105 22.10 24.45 41.23
C LEU A 105 21.92 23.99 42.67
N GLN A 106 22.57 22.89 43.03
CA GLN A 106 23.22 22.66 44.31
C GLN A 106 24.49 21.86 44.05
#